data_AF-A0A4Y7JJL7-F1
#
_entry.id   AF-A0A4Y7JJL7-F1
#
_cell.length_a   1.000
_cell.length_b   1.000
_cell.length_c   1.000
_cell.angle_alpha   90.00
_cell.angle_beta   90.00
_cell.angle_gamma   90.00
#
_symmetry.space_group_name_H-M   'P 1'
#
loop_
_entity.id
_entity.type
_entity.pdbx_description
1 polymer ?
#
loop_
_entity_poly.entity_id
_entity_poly.type
_entity_poly.pdbx_seq_one_letter_code
_entity_poly.pdbx_strand_id
1 'polypeptide(L)'
;MLGAQVGFDSFFFGRIDYQDREKRKKEKTLEVVWRGSKSFGSSAQIFAGAFPENYEPPSGFYFEVNAESPVVQDNMKLFDYDVQERVNDFVAAAVAQFSAET
;
A
#
# COMPACT_ATOMS: atom_id res chain seq x y z
N MET A 1 12.42 18.46 6.20
CA MET A 1 11.13 18.29 5.51
C MET A 1 10.11 19.08 6.32
N LEU A 2 9.23 19.89 5.72
CA LEU A 2 8.31 20.73 6.49
C LEU A 2 7.34 19.89 7.33
N GLY A 3 6.93 18.71 6.86
CA GLY A 3 6.13 17.75 7.63
C GLY A 3 6.74 17.40 8.99
N ALA A 4 8.06 17.12 9.02
CA ALA A 4 8.77 16.86 10.28
C ALA A 4 8.75 18.07 11.24
N GLN A 5 8.75 19.30 10.71
CA GLN A 5 8.73 20.51 11.54
C GLN A 5 7.35 20.81 12.14
N VAL A 6 6.28 20.28 11.54
CA VAL A 6 4.92 20.39 12.07
C VAL A 6 4.49 19.17 12.89
N GLY A 7 5.45 18.31 13.23
CA GLY A 7 5.25 17.18 14.14
C GLY A 7 4.80 15.88 13.49
N PHE A 8 4.94 15.71 12.17
CA PHE A 8 4.68 14.42 11.53
C PHE A 8 5.86 13.46 11.69
N ASP A 9 5.58 12.24 12.14
CA ASP A 9 6.55 11.15 12.18
C ASP A 9 6.75 10.49 10.80
N SER A 10 5.69 10.48 9.99
CA SER A 10 5.67 9.80 8.70
C SER A 10 4.85 10.53 7.64
N PHE A 11 5.14 10.22 6.37
CA PHE A 11 4.40 10.69 5.21
C PHE A 11 4.32 9.58 4.16
N PHE A 12 3.12 9.35 3.62
CA PHE A 12 2.87 8.31 2.62
C PHE A 12 2.31 8.91 1.33
N PHE A 13 2.71 8.35 0.19
CA PHE A 13 2.39 8.92 -1.12
C PHE A 13 2.33 7.87 -2.22
N GLY A 14 1.44 8.08 -3.19
CA GLY A 14 1.21 7.13 -4.28
C GLY A 14 2.02 7.39 -5.55
N ARG A 15 2.57 8.59 -5.78
CA ARG A 15 3.18 8.97 -7.06
C ARG A 15 4.69 9.14 -6.94
N ILE A 16 5.43 8.29 -7.65
CA ILE A 16 6.86 8.37 -7.95
C ILE A 16 7.05 8.02 -9.44
N ASP A 17 8.24 8.31 -9.98
CA ASP A 17 8.58 7.86 -11.33
C ASP A 17 8.44 6.33 -11.43
N TYR A 18 7.90 5.84 -12.55
CA TYR A 18 7.60 4.42 -12.70
C TYR A 18 8.88 3.57 -12.71
N GLN A 19 10.00 4.08 -13.22
CA GLN A 19 11.30 3.39 -13.19
C GLN A 19 11.84 3.36 -11.76
N ASP A 20 11.67 4.44 -11.01
CA ASP A 20 12.04 4.50 -9.59
C ASP A 20 11.20 3.52 -8.76
N ARG A 21 9.90 3.38 -9.04
CA ARG A 21 9.03 2.39 -8.39
C ARG A 21 9.51 0.97 -8.61
N GLU A 22 9.73 0.57 -9.86
CA GLU A 22 10.18 -0.78 -10.18
C GLU A 22 11.54 -1.08 -9.55
N LYS A 23 12.45 -0.10 -9.57
CA LYS A 23 13.73 -0.21 -8.87
C LYS A 23 13.54 -0.39 -7.36
N ARG A 24 12.72 0.44 -6.72
CA ARG A 24 12.47 0.38 -5.27
C ARG A 24 11.77 -0.89 -4.82
N LYS A 25 10.82 -1.42 -5.61
CA LYS A 25 10.22 -2.75 -5.38
C LYS A 25 11.27 -3.84 -5.41
N LYS A 26 12.20 -3.80 -6.37
CA LYS A 26 13.29 -4.78 -6.46
C LYS A 26 14.30 -4.65 -5.31
N GLU A 27 14.66 -3.42 -4.94
CA GLU A 27 15.69 -3.11 -3.94
C GLU A 27 15.18 -3.02 -2.50
N LYS A 28 13.86 -3.05 -2.31
CA LYS A 28 13.16 -2.99 -1.02
C LYS A 28 13.35 -1.63 -0.35
N THR A 29 13.20 -0.59 -1.16
CA THR A 29 13.46 0.81 -0.77
C THR A 29 12.27 1.74 -1.06
N LEU A 30 11.05 1.18 -1.07
CA LEU A 30 9.80 1.97 -1.07
C LEU A 30 9.63 2.77 0.23
N GLU A 31 10.21 2.28 1.32
CA GLU A 31 10.23 2.92 2.63
C GLU A 31 11.64 3.44 2.94
N VAL A 32 11.76 4.72 3.27
CA VAL A 32 13.05 5.38 3.53
C VAL A 32 12.96 6.43 4.63
N VAL A 33 14.09 6.75 5.26
CA VAL A 33 14.23 7.98 6.06
C VAL A 33 14.59 9.13 5.11
N TRP A 34 13.64 10.01 4.83
CA TRP A 34 13.82 11.10 3.88
C TRP A 34 14.36 12.37 4.55
N ARG A 35 15.57 12.77 4.16
CA ARG A 35 16.21 14.05 4.55
C ARG A 35 16.06 15.12 3.47
N GLY A 36 14.86 15.68 3.35
CA GLY A 36 14.55 16.68 2.33
C GLY A 36 15.15 18.09 2.54
N SER A 37 15.84 18.36 3.66
CA SER A 37 16.48 19.66 3.92
C SER A 37 17.98 19.52 4.10
N LYS A 38 18.76 20.24 3.29
CA LYS A 38 20.22 20.30 3.43
C LYS A 38 20.66 21.03 4.70
N SER A 39 19.91 22.05 5.11
CA SER A 39 20.24 22.87 6.29
C SER A 39 19.91 22.17 7.61
N PHE A 40 18.75 21.52 7.69
CA PHE A 40 18.30 20.86 8.92
C PHE A 40 18.70 19.38 9.00
N GLY A 41 19.06 18.74 7.88
CA GLY A 41 19.57 17.37 7.87
C GLY A 41 18.67 16.39 8.63
N SER A 42 19.25 15.68 9.60
CA SER A 42 18.54 14.71 10.44
C SER A 42 17.54 15.34 11.42
N SER A 43 17.66 16.63 11.77
CA SER A 43 16.72 17.29 12.69
C SER A 43 15.35 17.57 12.05
N ALA A 44 15.23 17.37 10.73
CA ALA A 44 13.97 17.49 10.00
C ALA A 44 13.80 16.32 9.01
N GLN A 45 14.27 15.12 9.38
CA GLN A 45 14.03 13.90 8.63
C GLN A 45 12.63 13.34 8.93
N ILE A 46 12.06 12.59 8.00
CA ILE A 46 10.72 11.98 8.14
C ILE A 46 10.74 10.57 7.57
N PHE A 47 9.98 9.64 8.14
CA PHE A 47 9.74 8.35 7.49
C PHE A 47 8.85 8.56 6.27
N ALA A 48 9.26 8.06 5.12
CA ALA A 48 8.58 8.25 3.85
C ALA A 48 8.30 6.89 3.21
N GLY A 49 7.01 6.59 2.99
CA GLY A 49 6.56 5.35 2.34
C GLY A 49 5.88 5.65 1.00
N ALA A 50 6.48 5.20 -0.10
CA ALA A 50 5.80 5.15 -1.38
C ALA A 50 4.92 3.90 -1.42
N PHE A 51 3.64 4.05 -1.79
CA PHE A 51 2.77 2.87 -1.95
C PHE A 51 3.34 1.92 -3.02
N PRO A 52 3.22 0.59 -2.86
CA PRO A 52 3.76 -0.36 -3.85
C PRO A 52 3.17 -0.13 -5.24
N GLU A 53 1.86 0.04 -5.33
CA GLU A 53 1.15 0.40 -6.56
C GLU A 53 0.56 1.81 -6.43
N ASN A 54 -0.72 1.98 -6.74
CA ASN A 54 -1.43 3.23 -6.55
C ASN A 54 -2.25 3.18 -5.24
N TYR A 55 -3.11 4.15 -4.98
CA TYR A 55 -3.80 4.33 -3.69
C TYR A 55 -5.16 3.62 -3.60
N GLU A 56 -5.45 2.70 -4.52
CA GLU A 56 -6.60 1.81 -4.49
C GLU A 56 -6.38 0.56 -3.64
N PRO A 57 -7.45 -0.12 -3.20
CA PRO A 57 -7.36 -1.48 -2.71
C PRO A 57 -6.79 -2.45 -3.77
N PRO A 58 -6.28 -3.63 -3.35
CA PRO A 58 -5.95 -4.72 -4.27
C PRO A 58 -7.13 -5.06 -5.20
N SER A 59 -6.82 -5.55 -6.40
CA SER A 59 -7.84 -5.98 -7.37
C SER A 59 -8.83 -6.95 -6.73
N GLY A 60 -10.13 -6.74 -6.96
CA GLY A 60 -11.20 -7.53 -6.36
C GLY A 60 -11.61 -7.12 -4.94
N PHE A 61 -11.07 -6.04 -4.38
CA PHE A 61 -11.40 -5.56 -3.02
C PHE A 61 -12.02 -4.16 -2.99
N TYR A 62 -12.73 -3.76 -4.04
CA TYR A 62 -13.53 -2.54 -4.01
C TYR A 62 -14.92 -2.83 -3.42
N PHE A 63 -15.25 -2.23 -2.27
CA PHE A 63 -16.56 -2.40 -1.63
C PHE A 63 -17.44 -1.14 -1.69
N GLU A 64 -17.18 -0.28 -2.67
CA GLU A 64 -17.99 0.90 -2.95
C GLU A 64 -19.29 0.52 -3.69
N VAL A 65 -20.30 1.38 -3.63
CA VAL A 65 -21.55 1.16 -4.37
C VAL A 65 -21.28 0.98 -5.87
N ASN A 66 -21.90 -0.03 -6.48
CA ASN A 66 -21.74 -0.40 -7.89
C ASN A 66 -20.33 -0.86 -8.32
N ALA A 67 -19.42 -1.17 -7.38
CA ALA A 67 -18.18 -1.83 -7.73
C ALA A 67 -18.45 -3.23 -8.31
N GLU A 68 -17.65 -3.63 -9.30
CA GLU A 68 -17.73 -4.97 -9.91
C GLU A 68 -17.08 -6.06 -9.04
N SER A 69 -16.42 -5.68 -7.94
CA SER A 69 -15.75 -6.64 -7.06
C SER A 69 -16.77 -7.53 -6.34
N PRO A 70 -16.43 -8.82 -6.12
CA PRO A 70 -17.33 -9.73 -5.42
C PRO A 70 -17.50 -9.32 -3.96
N VAL A 71 -18.75 -9.35 -3.51
CA VAL A 71 -19.15 -9.18 -2.11
C VAL A 71 -18.89 -10.47 -1.34
N VAL A 72 -18.67 -10.38 -0.03
CA VAL A 72 -18.59 -11.57 0.82
C VAL A 72 -19.99 -12.09 1.10
N GLN A 73 -20.26 -13.33 0.70
CA GLN A 73 -21.45 -14.10 1.02
C GLN A 73 -21.07 -15.14 2.08
N ASP A 74 -21.50 -14.90 3.32
CA ASP A 74 -21.17 -15.73 4.49
C ASP A 74 -22.33 -16.59 4.99
N ASN A 75 -23.47 -16.57 4.29
CA ASN A 75 -24.65 -17.31 4.68
C ASN A 75 -24.80 -18.59 3.86
N MET A 76 -24.41 -19.71 4.47
CA MET A 76 -24.50 -21.06 3.91
C MET A 76 -25.91 -21.50 3.47
N LYS A 77 -26.97 -20.73 3.79
CA LYS A 77 -28.36 -21.01 3.35
C LYS A 77 -28.75 -20.31 2.03
N LEU A 78 -27.91 -19.43 1.48
CA LEU A 78 -28.15 -18.85 0.15
C LEU A 78 -27.14 -19.44 -0.85
N PHE A 79 -27.35 -19.16 -2.13
CA PHE A 79 -26.38 -19.50 -3.17
C PHE A 79 -25.09 -18.66 -3.04
N ASP A 80 -24.04 -19.15 -3.70
CA ASP A 80 -22.79 -18.42 -3.90
C ASP A 80 -22.02 -18.08 -2.60
N TYR A 81 -22.06 -18.97 -1.60
CA TYR A 81 -21.19 -18.87 -0.41
C TYR A 81 -19.71 -18.89 -0.81
N ASP A 82 -18.96 -17.86 -0.44
CA ASP A 82 -17.62 -17.60 -0.98
C ASP A 82 -16.54 -17.29 0.06
N VAL A 83 -16.84 -17.35 1.37
CA VAL A 83 -15.90 -16.94 2.44
C VAL A 83 -14.50 -17.53 2.29
N GLN A 84 -14.38 -18.83 2.00
CA GLN A 84 -13.07 -19.48 1.87
C GLN A 84 -12.28 -18.94 0.67
N GLU A 85 -12.96 -18.64 -0.44
CA GLU A 85 -12.36 -18.04 -1.63
C GLU A 85 -11.89 -16.62 -1.32
N ARG A 86 -12.76 -15.78 -0.74
CA ARG A 86 -12.43 -14.39 -0.41
C ARG A 86 -11.29 -14.27 0.60
N VAL A 87 -11.20 -15.18 1.57
CA VAL A 87 -10.06 -15.27 2.50
C VAL A 87 -8.78 -15.64 1.75
N ASN A 88 -8.83 -16.62 0.85
CA ASN A 88 -7.68 -17.02 0.05
C ASN A 88 -7.20 -15.89 -0.87
N ASP A 89 -8.11 -15.16 -1.51
CA ASP A 89 -7.80 -13.98 -2.33
C ASP A 89 -7.05 -12.92 -1.53
N PHE A 90 -7.51 -12.63 -0.31
CA PHE A 90 -6.90 -11.62 0.55
C PHE A 90 -5.50 -12.04 0.97
N VAL A 91 -5.33 -13.29 1.39
CA VAL A 91 -4.02 -13.84 1.75
C VAL A 91 -3.08 -13.82 0.54
N ALA A 92 -3.55 -14.18 -0.64
CA ALA A 92 -2.74 -14.15 -1.86
C ALA A 92 -2.29 -12.72 -2.21
N ALA A 93 -3.18 -11.72 -2.10
CA ALA A 93 -2.84 -10.31 -2.32
C ALA A 93 -1.78 -9.81 -1.32
N ALA A 94 -1.94 -10.14 -0.03
CA ALA A 94 -0.97 -9.77 1.01
C ALA A 94 0.40 -10.43 0.79
N VAL A 95 0.43 -11.71 0.42
CA VAL A 95 1.68 -12.43 0.11
C VAL A 95 2.33 -11.88 -1.16
N ALA A 96 1.54 -11.53 -2.18
CA ALA A 96 2.06 -10.93 -3.41
C ALA A 96 2.70 -9.56 -3.12
N GLN A 97 2.09 -8.73 -2.29
CA GLN A 97 2.68 -7.47 -1.85
C GLN A 97 3.98 -7.69 -1.06
N PHE A 98 3.97 -8.61 -0.09
CA PHE A 98 5.19 -8.94 0.68
C PHE A 98 6.30 -9.49 -0.21
N SER A 99 5.97 -10.35 -1.18
CA SER A 99 6.94 -10.96 -2.11
C SER A 99 7.47 -9.95 -3.12
N ALA A 100 6.65 -8.97 -3.53
CA ALA A 100 7.14 -7.81 -4.26
C ALA A 100 8.11 -6.97 -3.40
N GLU A 101 8.07 -7.13 -2.07
CA GLU A 101 8.96 -6.52 -1.07
C GLU A 101 10.05 -7.48 -0.51
N THR A 102 10.14 -8.77 -0.94
CA THR A 102 11.26 -9.72 -0.66
C THR A 102 12.08 -10.12 -1.88
#